data_AF-A0A935TVS1-F1
#
_entry.id   AF-A0A935TVS1-F1
#
_cell.length_a   1.000
_cell.length_b   1.000
_cell.length_c   1.000
_cell.angle_alpha   90.00
_cell.angle_beta   90.00
_cell.angle_gamma   90.00
#
_symmetry.space_group_name_H-M   'P 1'
#
loop_
_entity.id
_entity.type
_entity.pdbx_description
1 polymer ?
#
loop_
_entity_poly.entity_id
_entity_poly.type
_entity_poly.pdbx_seq_one_letter_code
_entity_poly.pdbx_strand_id
1 'polypeptide(L)'
;MASAVPVVINLSIGNIAGPHDGSSIFEQALDELIGLRSDCDVVLAAGNSYQLRCHAWIDLPPGSAMTLNWQIQPGDGTPSFLELWFTDPSGASGVGDIGGVRLTVTPPGGQPIEVPLGRSVAVPGEKGQAVAMLSLQQQVANGRKGMGLLAVAPTQCTGEWRAAAPSGAWRVTLQNAGASALECNAFVQRDDAPLGRPTLGRQSYLYDEDYQRFDARGAVEVRDSDAAYVRRVGTLNGLASGDRVHVAGGALTDRAGGATAARYSSVPLQASEPSRWRVLAVTEDSPVLKGVLAAGTASGSCATLSGTSMAAPQLTRYIADRLRTVALPTRTIEDFQGHPVPAVPMAPPQQARWRRRRGEPA
;
A
#
# COMPACT_ATOMS: atom_id res chain seq x y z
N MET A 1 -12.92 3.42 41.30
CA MET A 1 -12.85 2.68 40.02
C MET A 1 -11.38 2.57 39.65
N ALA A 2 -10.88 1.37 39.35
CA ALA A 2 -9.50 1.22 38.85
C ALA A 2 -9.38 2.02 37.54
N SER A 3 -8.36 2.87 37.40
CA SER A 3 -8.16 3.59 36.14
C SER A 3 -7.84 2.57 35.05
N ALA A 4 -8.52 2.66 33.91
CA ALA A 4 -8.22 1.81 32.76
C ALA A 4 -6.73 1.94 32.39
N VAL A 5 -6.08 0.82 32.13
CA VAL A 5 -4.68 0.81 31.67
C VAL A 5 -4.69 1.19 30.19
N PRO A 6 -3.97 2.25 29.77
CA PRO A 6 -3.87 2.62 28.37
C PRO A 6 -3.37 1.47 27.50
N VAL A 7 -3.95 1.32 26.31
CA VAL A 7 -3.61 0.26 25.36
C VAL A 7 -3.13 0.88 24.06
N VAL A 8 -1.99 0.40 23.55
CA VAL A 8 -1.50 0.73 22.21
C VAL A 8 -1.51 -0.56 21.38
N ILE A 9 -2.28 -0.58 20.31
CA ILE A 9 -2.50 -1.75 19.45
C ILE A 9 -1.61 -1.65 18.22
N ASN A 10 -0.75 -2.64 18.00
CA ASN A 10 0.05 -2.75 16.79
C ASN A 10 -0.63 -3.64 15.74
N LEU A 11 -0.94 -3.09 14.58
CA LEU A 11 -1.51 -3.78 13.42
C LEU A 11 -0.51 -3.76 12.25
N SER A 12 0.37 -4.76 12.20
CA SER A 12 1.35 -4.93 11.11
C SER A 12 0.76 -5.69 9.91
N ILE A 13 -0.44 -5.31 9.46
CA ILE A 13 -1.17 -5.90 8.34
C ILE A 13 -1.69 -4.80 7.42
N GLY A 14 -1.88 -5.13 6.14
CA GLY A 14 -2.39 -4.17 5.18
C GLY A 14 -2.67 -4.76 3.81
N ASN A 15 -3.39 -3.96 3.03
CA ASN A 15 -3.61 -4.10 1.60
C ASN A 15 -2.97 -2.91 0.87
N ILE A 16 -3.03 -2.94 -0.46
CA ILE A 16 -2.61 -1.81 -1.31
C ILE A 16 -3.84 -1.12 -1.90
N ALA A 17 -4.83 -1.90 -2.36
CA ALA A 17 -6.05 -1.34 -2.92
C ALA A 17 -7.01 -0.90 -1.82
N GLY A 18 -7.82 0.09 -2.13
CA GLY A 18 -8.76 0.75 -1.24
C GLY A 18 -9.04 2.18 -1.72
N PRO A 19 -9.93 2.91 -1.05
CA PRO A 19 -10.30 4.27 -1.46
C PRO A 19 -9.27 5.34 -1.06
N HIS A 20 -8.35 5.02 -0.14
CA HIS A 20 -7.24 5.87 0.37
C HIS A 20 -7.68 7.27 0.82
N ASP A 21 -8.81 7.34 1.52
CA ASP A 21 -9.43 8.60 1.95
C ASP A 21 -10.18 8.48 3.28
N GLY A 22 -9.93 7.40 4.04
CA GLY A 22 -10.60 7.12 5.30
C GLY A 22 -12.06 6.66 5.16
N SER A 23 -12.59 6.57 3.93
CA SER A 23 -14.00 6.26 3.70
C SER A 23 -14.31 4.76 3.63
N SER A 24 -13.32 3.88 3.72
CA SER A 24 -13.60 2.44 3.77
C SER A 24 -14.40 2.07 5.03
N ILE A 25 -15.10 0.94 5.00
CA ILE A 25 -15.86 0.47 6.17
C ILE A 25 -14.90 0.21 7.34
N PHE A 26 -13.73 -0.35 7.05
CA PHE A 26 -12.73 -0.67 8.06
C PHE A 26 -12.16 0.58 8.71
N GLU A 27 -11.77 1.59 7.91
CA GLU A 27 -11.22 2.85 8.43
C GLU A 27 -12.25 3.59 9.30
N GLN A 28 -13.48 3.74 8.82
CA GLN A 28 -14.55 4.39 9.59
C GLN A 28 -14.85 3.66 10.91
N ALA A 29 -14.94 2.32 10.89
CA ALA A 29 -15.18 1.54 12.10
C ALA A 29 -14.01 1.65 13.09
N LEU A 30 -12.77 1.65 12.59
CA LEU A 30 -11.58 1.80 13.43
C LEU A 30 -11.52 3.19 14.07
N ASP A 31 -11.79 4.24 13.31
CA ASP A 31 -11.86 5.61 13.81
C ASP A 31 -12.98 5.78 14.85
N GLU A 32 -14.16 5.21 14.62
CA GLU A 32 -15.25 5.23 15.59
C GLU A 32 -14.84 4.53 16.90
N LEU A 33 -14.27 3.33 16.82
CA LEU A 33 -13.82 2.57 17.99
C LEU A 33 -12.72 3.30 18.78
N ILE A 34 -11.76 3.93 18.09
CA ILE A 34 -10.73 4.76 18.74
C ILE A 34 -11.38 6.00 19.37
N GLY A 35 -12.33 6.64 18.69
CA GLY A 35 -13.05 7.81 19.21
C GLY A 35 -13.85 7.52 20.48
N LEU A 36 -14.33 6.29 20.67
CA LEU A 36 -15.01 5.85 21.89
C LEU A 36 -14.07 5.58 23.06
N ARG A 37 -12.74 5.51 22.85
CA ARG A 37 -11.75 5.19 23.89
C ARG A 37 -10.66 6.25 23.98
N SER A 38 -10.65 7.04 25.06
CA SER A 38 -9.57 8.02 25.31
C SER A 38 -8.23 7.40 25.72
N ASP A 39 -8.20 6.09 25.97
CA ASP A 39 -7.07 5.30 26.46
C ASP A 39 -6.60 4.26 25.42
N CYS A 40 -6.88 4.48 24.14
CA CYS A 40 -6.56 3.57 23.05
C CYS A 40 -5.86 4.30 21.89
N ASP A 41 -4.68 3.82 21.53
CA ASP A 41 -4.00 4.20 20.30
C ASP A 41 -3.87 2.98 19.40
N VAL A 42 -3.96 3.17 18.09
CA VAL A 42 -3.76 2.12 17.09
C VAL A 42 -2.64 2.53 16.14
N VAL A 43 -1.69 1.63 15.91
CA VAL A 43 -0.56 1.83 15.02
C VAL A 43 -0.65 0.84 13.86
N LEU A 44 -0.70 1.36 12.63
CA LEU A 44 -0.66 0.58 11.39
C LEU A 44 0.71 0.70 10.73
N ALA A 45 1.15 -0.35 10.05
CA ALA A 45 2.30 -0.26 9.16
C ALA A 45 1.94 0.50 7.87
N ALA A 46 2.84 1.37 7.38
CA ALA A 46 2.59 2.20 6.21
C ALA A 46 2.47 1.41 4.90
N GLY A 47 3.01 0.19 4.82
CA GLY A 47 3.06 -0.61 3.58
C GLY A 47 4.45 -0.63 2.93
N ASN A 48 4.67 -1.61 2.06
CA ASN A 48 5.98 -1.89 1.45
C ASN A 48 5.94 -1.76 -0.09
N SER A 49 5.03 -0.93 -0.61
CA SER A 49 4.62 -0.98 -2.02
C SER A 49 5.18 0.14 -2.88
N TYR A 50 6.03 1.00 -2.30
CA TYR A 50 6.53 2.22 -2.94
C TYR A 50 7.20 2.00 -4.31
N GLN A 51 7.81 0.83 -4.52
CA GLN A 51 8.53 0.51 -5.78
C GLN A 51 7.84 -0.60 -6.60
N LEU A 52 6.63 -1.01 -6.19
CA LEU A 52 5.95 -2.15 -6.81
C LEU A 52 5.14 -1.77 -8.06
N ARG A 53 5.05 -0.47 -8.41
CA ARG A 53 4.24 0.03 -9.53
C ARG A 53 2.77 -0.42 -9.41
N CYS A 54 2.25 -0.37 -8.19
CA CYS A 54 0.88 -0.80 -7.87
C CYS A 54 -0.11 0.35 -7.82
N HIS A 55 0.30 1.58 -8.15
CA HIS A 55 -0.57 2.75 -8.21
C HIS A 55 -0.37 3.51 -9.53
N ALA A 56 -1.47 3.95 -10.12
CA ALA A 56 -1.46 4.98 -11.15
C ALA A 56 -2.44 6.11 -10.80
N TRP A 57 -2.04 7.32 -11.13
CA TRP A 57 -2.86 8.53 -11.08
C TRP A 57 -3.13 8.97 -12.51
N ILE A 58 -4.42 9.08 -12.85
CA ILE A 58 -4.86 9.49 -14.18
C ILE A 58 -5.82 10.67 -14.07
N ASP A 59 -5.48 11.76 -14.73
CA ASP A 59 -6.41 12.86 -14.95
C ASP A 59 -7.30 12.54 -16.16
N LEU A 60 -8.61 12.64 -15.98
CA LEU A 60 -9.63 12.38 -16.99
C LEU A 60 -10.49 13.63 -17.23
N PRO A 61 -9.99 14.64 -17.98
CA PRO A 61 -10.81 15.77 -18.44
C PRO A 61 -12.02 15.33 -19.26
N PRO A 62 -13.07 16.17 -19.38
CA PRO A 62 -14.20 15.90 -20.28
C PRO A 62 -13.72 15.61 -21.71
N GLY A 63 -14.24 14.53 -22.30
CA GLY A 63 -13.91 14.09 -23.66
C GLY A 63 -12.57 13.36 -23.80
N SER A 64 -11.78 13.23 -22.73
CA SER A 64 -10.50 12.53 -22.78
C SER A 64 -10.66 11.01 -22.70
N ALA A 65 -9.62 10.30 -23.14
CA ALA A 65 -9.46 8.87 -22.91
C ALA A 65 -8.02 8.56 -22.53
N MET A 66 -7.85 7.61 -21.61
CA MET A 66 -6.55 7.12 -21.18
C MET A 66 -6.56 5.60 -21.17
N THR A 67 -5.42 5.00 -21.48
CA THR A 67 -5.25 3.56 -21.45
C THR A 67 -4.06 3.20 -20.58
N LEU A 68 -4.31 2.44 -19.52
CA LEU A 68 -3.26 1.87 -18.67
C LEU A 68 -3.05 0.39 -19.00
N ASN A 69 -1.80 -0.07 -18.84
CA ASN A 69 -1.43 -1.47 -19.07
C ASN A 69 -1.20 -2.17 -17.74
N TRP A 70 -2.10 -3.09 -17.36
CA TRP A 70 -1.96 -3.91 -16.17
C TRP A 70 -1.32 -5.25 -16.52
N GLN A 71 -0.12 -5.49 -16.00
CA GLN A 71 0.68 -6.67 -16.29
C GLN A 71 0.44 -7.78 -15.26
N ILE A 72 -0.31 -8.79 -15.66
CA ILE A 72 -0.54 -10.00 -14.83
C ILE A 72 0.55 -11.02 -15.14
N GLN A 73 1.22 -11.53 -14.11
CA GLN A 73 2.39 -12.39 -14.26
C GLN A 73 1.98 -13.83 -14.64
N PRO A 74 2.77 -14.53 -15.48
CA PRO A 74 2.60 -15.97 -15.69
C PRO A 74 3.02 -16.75 -14.46
N GLY A 75 2.35 -17.88 -14.20
CA GLY A 75 2.67 -18.74 -13.05
C GLY A 75 2.15 -18.19 -11.71
N ASP A 76 1.13 -17.35 -11.76
CA ASP A 76 0.46 -16.79 -10.59
C ASP A 76 -0.65 -17.75 -10.13
N GLY A 77 -0.50 -18.30 -8.93
CA GLY A 77 -1.42 -19.26 -8.33
C GLY A 77 -2.61 -18.63 -7.60
N THR A 78 -2.66 -17.31 -7.51
CA THR A 78 -3.71 -16.54 -6.82
C THR A 78 -4.41 -15.58 -7.78
N PRO A 79 -5.64 -15.11 -7.45
CA PRO A 79 -6.32 -14.13 -8.27
C PRO A 79 -5.63 -12.76 -8.17
N SER A 80 -5.64 -12.03 -9.27
CA SER A 80 -5.13 -10.67 -9.38
C SER A 80 -6.29 -9.68 -9.38
N PHE A 81 -6.16 -8.56 -8.66
CA PHE A 81 -7.19 -7.52 -8.58
C PHE A 81 -6.65 -6.14 -8.90
N LEU A 82 -7.42 -5.37 -9.65
CA LEU A 82 -7.21 -3.94 -9.90
C LEU A 82 -8.48 -3.17 -9.55
N GLU A 83 -8.34 -2.18 -8.67
CA GLU A 83 -9.40 -1.23 -8.33
C GLU A 83 -9.15 0.12 -9.01
N LEU A 84 -10.21 0.77 -9.48
CA LEU A 84 -10.19 2.07 -10.15
C LEU A 84 -11.10 3.01 -9.35
N TRP A 85 -10.54 3.98 -8.65
CA TRP A 85 -11.29 4.89 -7.77
C TRP A 85 -11.40 6.27 -8.40
N PHE A 86 -12.63 6.76 -8.56
CA PHE A 86 -12.89 8.02 -9.25
C PHE A 86 -13.22 9.15 -8.28
N THR A 87 -12.59 10.30 -8.50
CA THR A 87 -12.77 11.51 -7.70
C THR A 87 -13.05 12.73 -8.56
N ASP A 88 -13.76 13.70 -7.98
CA ASP A 88 -13.83 15.05 -8.52
C ASP A 88 -12.57 15.84 -8.06
N PRO A 89 -11.72 16.32 -8.98
CA PRO A 89 -10.50 17.06 -8.65
C PRO A 89 -10.78 18.39 -7.91
N SER A 90 -11.99 18.94 -7.98
CA SER A 90 -12.35 20.19 -7.32
C SER A 90 -12.49 20.08 -5.79
N GLY A 91 -12.39 18.87 -5.24
CA GLY A 91 -12.35 18.63 -3.78
C GLY A 91 -13.69 18.90 -3.07
N ALA A 92 -14.77 19.14 -3.81
CA ALA A 92 -16.08 19.47 -3.26
C ALA A 92 -16.82 18.26 -2.67
N SER A 93 -16.20 17.43 -1.83
CA SER A 93 -16.84 16.38 -0.98
C SER A 93 -17.81 15.38 -1.66
N GLY A 94 -17.96 15.43 -2.98
CA GLY A 94 -18.92 14.64 -3.73
C GLY A 94 -18.22 13.43 -4.30
N VAL A 95 -18.82 12.27 -4.08
CA VAL A 95 -18.67 11.10 -4.94
C VAL A 95 -18.60 11.59 -6.39
N GLY A 96 -17.47 11.38 -7.08
CA GLY A 96 -17.39 11.76 -8.49
C GLY A 96 -18.52 11.06 -9.24
N ASP A 97 -19.40 11.80 -9.89
CA ASP A 97 -20.40 11.21 -10.77
C ASP A 97 -19.66 10.57 -11.95
N ILE A 98 -19.73 9.25 -12.03
CA ILE A 98 -19.06 8.46 -13.06
C ILE A 98 -20.04 8.03 -14.17
N GLY A 99 -21.24 8.64 -14.24
CA GLY A 99 -22.21 8.40 -15.32
C GLY A 99 -21.64 8.59 -16.73
N GLY A 100 -20.68 9.51 -16.86
CA GLY A 100 -19.93 9.76 -18.09
C GLY A 100 -18.80 8.78 -18.38
N VAL A 101 -18.37 7.96 -17.41
CA VAL A 101 -17.24 7.05 -17.58
C VAL A 101 -17.63 5.88 -18.50
N ARG A 102 -16.76 5.55 -19.43
CA ARG A 102 -16.79 4.30 -20.21
C ARG A 102 -15.52 3.52 -19.90
N LEU A 103 -15.72 2.31 -19.38
CA LEU A 103 -14.64 1.38 -19.06
C LEU A 103 -14.62 0.26 -20.09
N THR A 104 -13.49 0.10 -20.76
CA THR A 104 -13.25 -1.00 -21.70
C THR A 104 -12.01 -1.76 -21.28
N VAL A 105 -12.11 -3.08 -21.16
CA VAL A 105 -11.00 -3.96 -20.77
C VAL A 105 -10.71 -4.92 -21.90
N THR A 106 -9.46 -4.99 -22.34
CA THR A 106 -9.00 -5.93 -23.37
C THR A 106 -8.03 -6.93 -22.74
N PRO A 107 -8.40 -8.21 -22.60
CA PRO A 107 -7.49 -9.26 -22.16
C PRO A 107 -6.35 -9.49 -23.16
N PRO A 108 -5.20 -10.04 -22.74
CA PRO A 108 -4.14 -10.46 -23.65
C PRO A 108 -4.67 -11.43 -24.71
N GLY A 109 -4.56 -11.06 -26.00
CA GLY A 109 -5.06 -11.85 -27.13
C GLY A 109 -6.59 -11.93 -27.24
N GLY A 110 -7.33 -11.24 -26.37
CA GLY A 110 -8.79 -11.20 -26.35
C GLY A 110 -9.38 -10.00 -27.10
N GLN A 111 -10.71 -9.97 -27.20
CA GLN A 111 -11.44 -8.82 -27.72
C GLN A 111 -11.71 -7.79 -26.61
N PRO A 112 -11.89 -6.51 -26.96
CA PRO A 112 -12.31 -5.49 -25.99
C PRO A 112 -13.70 -5.80 -25.40
N ILE A 113 -13.84 -5.60 -24.10
CA ILE A 113 -15.07 -5.83 -23.34
C ILE A 113 -15.47 -4.53 -22.68
N GLU A 114 -16.63 -4.01 -23.06
CA GLU A 114 -17.23 -2.85 -22.40
C GLU A 114 -17.84 -3.26 -21.06
N VAL A 115 -17.62 -2.43 -20.04
CA VAL A 115 -18.14 -2.62 -18.68
C VAL A 115 -19.13 -1.49 -18.38
N PRO A 116 -20.45 -1.74 -18.56
CA PRO A 116 -21.46 -0.71 -18.29
C PRO A 116 -21.49 -0.33 -16.80
N LEU A 117 -21.76 0.95 -16.53
CA LEU A 117 -22.00 1.43 -15.17
C LEU A 117 -23.19 0.68 -14.54
N GLY A 118 -23.04 0.28 -13.27
CA GLY A 118 -24.05 -0.46 -12.52
C GLY A 118 -24.08 -1.96 -12.84
N ARG A 119 -23.14 -2.48 -13.65
CA ARG A 119 -23.12 -3.88 -14.08
C ARG A 119 -21.79 -4.55 -13.74
N SER A 120 -21.84 -5.88 -13.71
CA SER A 120 -20.67 -6.74 -13.71
C SER A 120 -20.72 -7.65 -14.93
N VAL A 121 -19.57 -7.87 -15.57
CA VAL A 121 -19.42 -8.63 -16.82
C VAL A 121 -18.36 -9.70 -16.60
N ALA A 122 -18.72 -10.95 -16.89
CA ALA A 122 -17.76 -12.05 -16.88
C ALA A 122 -16.95 -12.06 -18.19
N VAL A 123 -15.64 -12.25 -18.08
CA VAL A 123 -14.75 -12.46 -19.22
C VAL A 123 -14.66 -13.95 -19.50
N PRO A 124 -15.11 -14.45 -20.67
CA PRO A 124 -14.98 -15.86 -20.99
C PRO A 124 -13.53 -16.21 -21.36
N GLY A 125 -13.07 -17.36 -20.87
CA GLY A 125 -11.87 -18.02 -21.36
C GLY A 125 -12.17 -18.88 -22.60
N GLU A 126 -11.16 -19.60 -23.09
CA GLU A 126 -11.23 -20.34 -24.36
C GLU A 126 -12.36 -21.37 -24.45
N LYS A 127 -12.76 -21.98 -23.32
CA LYS A 127 -13.85 -22.99 -23.29
C LYS A 127 -15.15 -22.43 -22.71
N GLY A 128 -15.29 -21.10 -22.67
CA GLY A 128 -16.50 -20.39 -22.24
C GLY A 128 -16.65 -20.20 -20.73
N GLN A 129 -15.78 -20.78 -19.91
CA GLN A 129 -15.77 -20.52 -18.46
C GLN A 129 -15.27 -19.11 -18.13
N ALA A 130 -15.79 -18.49 -17.08
CA ALA A 130 -15.34 -17.17 -16.66
C ALA A 130 -13.88 -17.22 -16.13
N VAL A 131 -13.03 -16.35 -16.65
CA VAL A 131 -11.62 -16.17 -16.21
C VAL A 131 -11.36 -14.81 -15.58
N ALA A 132 -12.32 -13.89 -15.67
CA ALA A 132 -12.32 -12.65 -14.90
C ALA A 132 -13.76 -12.15 -14.69
N MET A 133 -13.93 -11.28 -13.70
CA MET A 133 -15.13 -10.49 -13.47
C MET A 133 -14.75 -9.01 -13.46
N LEU A 134 -15.45 -8.22 -14.27
CA LEU A 134 -15.24 -6.78 -14.40
C LEU A 134 -16.49 -6.08 -13.89
N SER A 135 -16.35 -4.99 -13.13
CA SER A 135 -17.49 -4.26 -12.59
C SER A 135 -17.19 -2.76 -12.57
N LEU A 136 -18.21 -1.94 -12.81
CA LEU A 136 -18.14 -0.48 -12.66
C LEU A 136 -19.36 -0.01 -11.90
N GLN A 137 -19.17 0.64 -10.75
CA GLN A 137 -20.26 0.98 -9.83
C GLN A 137 -20.14 2.42 -9.35
N GLN A 138 -21.25 3.16 -9.37
CA GLN A 138 -21.32 4.53 -8.83
C GLN A 138 -21.18 4.55 -7.30
N GLN A 139 -21.66 3.49 -6.65
CA GLN A 139 -21.64 3.32 -5.21
C GLN A 139 -21.17 1.90 -4.88
N VAL A 140 -20.33 1.79 -3.87
CA VAL A 140 -19.81 0.51 -3.37
C VAL A 140 -19.94 0.46 -1.86
N ALA A 141 -19.85 -0.73 -1.29
CA ALA A 141 -19.86 -0.88 0.16
C ALA A 141 -18.61 -0.27 0.81
N ASN A 142 -17.44 -0.44 0.19
CA ASN A 142 -16.15 -0.13 0.82
C ASN A 142 -15.57 1.23 0.39
N GLY A 143 -16.27 2.32 0.68
CA GLY A 143 -15.84 3.66 0.29
C GLY A 143 -17.00 4.52 -0.16
N ARG A 144 -16.75 5.82 -0.36
CA ARG A 144 -17.79 6.75 -0.86
C ARG A 144 -17.72 7.00 -2.36
N LYS A 145 -16.59 6.71 -3.00
CA LYS A 145 -16.31 7.00 -4.42
C LYS A 145 -16.91 5.96 -5.36
N GLY A 146 -17.16 6.37 -6.61
CA GLY A 146 -17.41 5.42 -7.69
C GLY A 146 -16.17 4.56 -7.93
N MET A 147 -16.37 3.28 -8.24
CA MET A 147 -15.29 2.29 -8.30
C MET A 147 -15.46 1.29 -9.44
N GLY A 148 -14.39 1.07 -10.20
CA GLY A 148 -14.21 -0.07 -11.08
C GLY A 148 -13.43 -1.20 -10.39
N LEU A 149 -13.86 -2.45 -10.53
CA LEU A 149 -13.14 -3.64 -10.04
C LEU A 149 -12.90 -4.61 -11.18
N LEU A 150 -11.64 -4.98 -11.39
CA LEU A 150 -11.24 -6.05 -12.28
C LEU A 150 -10.66 -7.17 -11.40
N ALA A 151 -11.37 -8.29 -11.32
CA ALA A 151 -10.95 -9.49 -10.60
C ALA A 151 -10.61 -10.59 -11.62
N VAL A 152 -9.33 -10.94 -11.74
CA VAL A 152 -8.83 -11.90 -12.73
C VAL A 152 -8.41 -13.18 -12.02
N ALA A 153 -8.86 -14.33 -12.54
CA ALA A 153 -8.50 -15.64 -12.01
C ALA A 153 -6.97 -15.88 -12.09
N PRO A 154 -6.42 -16.85 -11.34
CA PRO A 154 -5.00 -17.18 -11.42
C PRO A 154 -4.54 -17.50 -12.85
N THR A 155 -3.27 -17.22 -13.17
CA THR A 155 -2.67 -17.61 -14.45
C THR A 155 -2.09 -19.02 -14.42
N GLN A 156 -2.00 -19.61 -13.22
CA GLN A 156 -1.70 -21.01 -12.98
C GLN A 156 -2.76 -21.60 -12.05
N CYS A 157 -3.63 -22.44 -12.60
CA CYS A 157 -4.62 -23.14 -11.79
C CYS A 157 -3.95 -24.11 -10.82
N THR A 158 -4.23 -23.93 -9.53
CA THR A 158 -3.99 -24.94 -8.49
C THR A 158 -5.29 -25.16 -7.71
N GLY A 159 -5.52 -26.38 -7.22
CA GLY A 159 -6.69 -26.70 -6.41
C GLY A 159 -8.03 -26.51 -7.15
N GLU A 160 -8.86 -25.59 -6.65
CA GLU A 160 -10.26 -25.41 -7.07
C GLU A 160 -10.43 -24.59 -8.37
N TRP A 161 -9.38 -23.93 -8.84
CA TRP A 161 -9.42 -23.11 -10.06
C TRP A 161 -9.49 -23.99 -11.31
N ARG A 162 -10.58 -23.89 -12.06
CA ARG A 162 -10.85 -24.74 -13.24
C ARG A 162 -10.39 -24.14 -14.56
N ALA A 163 -10.02 -22.85 -14.57
CA ALA A 163 -9.45 -22.19 -15.72
C ALA A 163 -8.53 -21.04 -15.35
N ALA A 164 -7.44 -20.96 -16.11
CA ALA A 164 -6.43 -19.94 -15.94
C ALA A 164 -6.81 -18.72 -16.78
N ALA A 165 -6.63 -17.54 -16.21
CA ALA A 165 -6.70 -16.32 -16.99
C ALA A 165 -5.45 -16.15 -17.87
N PRO A 166 -5.56 -15.47 -19.02
CA PRO A 166 -4.39 -15.12 -19.81
C PRO A 166 -3.46 -14.19 -19.00
N SER A 167 -2.18 -14.56 -18.95
CA SER A 167 -1.12 -13.69 -18.43
C SER A 167 -0.67 -12.66 -19.47
N GLY A 168 -0.05 -11.57 -19.02
CA GLY A 168 0.43 -10.47 -19.85
C GLY A 168 -0.34 -9.18 -19.66
N ALA A 169 -0.34 -8.33 -20.68
CA ALA A 169 -0.88 -6.98 -20.63
C ALA A 169 -2.41 -6.98 -20.80
N TRP A 170 -3.11 -6.77 -19.69
CA TRP A 170 -4.52 -6.40 -19.69
C TRP A 170 -4.62 -4.90 -19.92
N ARG A 171 -5.20 -4.51 -21.05
CA ARG A 171 -5.37 -3.09 -21.39
C ARG A 171 -6.67 -2.58 -20.79
N VAL A 172 -6.58 -1.54 -19.97
CA VAL A 172 -7.74 -0.92 -19.33
C VAL A 172 -7.87 0.50 -19.85
N THR A 173 -8.91 0.73 -20.64
CA THR A 173 -9.19 2.02 -21.27
C THR A 173 -10.34 2.70 -20.53
N LEU A 174 -10.08 3.92 -20.10
CA LEU A 174 -11.03 4.82 -19.46
C LEU A 174 -11.31 5.97 -20.41
N GLN A 175 -12.58 6.25 -20.67
CA GLN A 175 -13.00 7.44 -21.39
C GLN A 175 -13.98 8.23 -20.53
N ASN A 176 -13.79 9.55 -20.46
CA ASN A 176 -14.74 10.45 -19.82
C ASN A 176 -15.64 11.09 -20.89
N ALA A 177 -16.84 10.55 -21.07
CA ALA A 177 -17.88 11.14 -21.92
C ALA A 177 -18.81 12.10 -21.14
N GLY A 178 -18.49 12.41 -19.89
CA GLY A 178 -19.21 13.35 -19.04
C GLY A 178 -18.79 14.79 -19.27
N ALA A 179 -19.45 15.72 -18.56
CA ALA A 179 -19.17 17.15 -18.64
C ALA A 179 -18.16 17.65 -17.60
N SER A 180 -17.92 16.88 -16.54
CA SER A 180 -17.02 17.24 -15.43
C SER A 180 -15.70 16.49 -15.55
N ALA A 181 -14.60 17.14 -15.14
CA ALA A 181 -13.32 16.46 -15.00
C ALA A 181 -13.39 15.42 -13.87
N LEU A 182 -12.66 14.34 -14.04
CA LEU A 182 -12.47 13.30 -13.04
C LEU A 182 -10.98 13.01 -12.87
N GLU A 183 -10.62 12.49 -11.73
CA GLU A 183 -9.34 11.80 -11.51
C GLU A 183 -9.64 10.31 -11.27
N CYS A 184 -8.75 9.44 -11.72
CA CYS A 184 -8.81 8.01 -11.45
C CYS A 184 -7.50 7.56 -10.79
N ASN A 185 -7.63 7.02 -9.58
CA ASN A 185 -6.56 6.33 -8.88
C ASN A 185 -6.73 4.83 -9.06
N ALA A 186 -5.80 4.19 -9.77
CA ALA A 186 -5.81 2.77 -10.04
C ALA A 186 -4.87 2.04 -9.07
N PHE A 187 -5.36 1.07 -8.30
CA PHE A 187 -4.57 0.31 -7.32
C PHE A 187 -4.59 -1.18 -7.62
N VAL A 188 -3.39 -1.76 -7.78
CA VAL A 188 -3.20 -3.20 -7.84
C VAL A 188 -3.18 -3.75 -6.43
N GLN A 189 -3.97 -4.78 -6.17
CA GLN A 189 -4.04 -5.40 -4.86
C GLN A 189 -2.77 -6.21 -4.54
N ARG A 190 -2.45 -6.27 -3.25
CA ARG A 190 -1.33 -7.04 -2.70
C ARG A 190 -1.50 -8.55 -2.96
N ASP A 191 -0.43 -9.19 -3.41
CA ASP A 191 -0.44 -10.60 -3.82
C ASP A 191 0.81 -11.39 -3.32
N ASP A 192 1.26 -11.10 -2.10
CA ASP A 192 2.33 -11.84 -1.43
C ASP A 192 1.77 -12.76 -0.33
N ALA A 193 2.58 -13.73 0.09
CA ALA A 193 2.21 -14.65 1.16
C ALA A 193 2.64 -14.10 2.54
N PRO A 194 1.86 -14.36 3.60
CA PRO A 194 2.31 -14.16 4.96
C PRO A 194 3.60 -14.92 5.26
N LEU A 195 4.41 -14.40 6.19
CA LEU A 195 5.66 -15.04 6.60
C LEU A 195 5.43 -16.50 7.01
N GLY A 196 6.23 -17.42 6.46
CA GLY A 196 6.15 -18.85 6.75
C GLY A 196 5.06 -19.61 5.98
N ARG A 197 4.36 -18.98 5.03
CA ARG A 197 3.43 -19.63 4.10
C ARG A 197 4.05 -19.76 2.71
N PRO A 198 3.64 -20.75 1.89
CA PRO A 198 4.07 -20.86 0.51
C PRO A 198 3.66 -19.63 -0.31
N THR A 199 4.59 -19.08 -1.08
CA THR A 199 4.31 -18.00 -2.04
C THR A 199 3.74 -18.62 -3.32
N LEU A 200 2.42 -18.55 -3.48
CA LEU A 200 1.74 -18.94 -4.71
C LEU A 200 1.49 -17.73 -5.62
N GLY A 201 1.37 -16.54 -5.03
CA GLY A 201 1.10 -15.30 -5.74
C GLY A 201 2.30 -14.71 -6.45
N ARG A 202 2.03 -13.94 -7.49
CA ARG A 202 3.01 -13.15 -8.23
C ARG A 202 2.44 -11.76 -8.48
N GLN A 203 2.84 -10.83 -7.62
CA GLN A 203 2.46 -9.41 -7.68
C GLN A 203 2.42 -8.87 -9.12
N SER A 204 1.20 -8.65 -9.60
CA SER A 204 0.95 -7.91 -10.83
C SER A 204 1.29 -6.44 -10.64
N TYR A 205 1.50 -5.72 -11.74
CA TYR A 205 1.93 -4.32 -11.70
C TYR A 205 1.42 -3.53 -12.89
N LEU A 206 1.40 -2.21 -12.76
CA LEU A 206 1.08 -1.29 -13.84
C LEU A 206 2.34 -0.99 -14.64
N TYR A 207 2.23 -1.07 -15.97
CA TYR A 207 3.31 -0.79 -16.89
C TYR A 207 3.08 0.54 -17.59
N ASP A 208 4.08 1.40 -17.48
CA ASP A 208 4.14 2.70 -18.10
C ASP A 208 5.56 2.87 -18.65
N GLU A 209 5.66 3.34 -19.89
CA GLU A 209 6.95 3.52 -20.56
C GLU A 209 7.75 4.68 -20.00
N ASP A 210 7.08 5.69 -19.45
CA ASP A 210 7.69 6.85 -18.82
C ASP A 210 8.08 6.60 -17.34
N TYR A 211 7.68 5.45 -16.77
CA TYR A 211 8.10 5.05 -15.43
C TYR A 211 9.56 4.59 -15.42
N GLN A 212 10.44 5.44 -14.91
CA GLN A 212 11.86 5.12 -14.74
C GLN A 212 12.06 4.31 -13.46
N ARG A 213 12.62 3.10 -13.61
CA ARG A 213 13.01 2.23 -12.48
C ARG A 213 14.38 2.59 -11.91
N PHE A 214 15.27 3.07 -12.78
CA PHE A 214 16.64 3.40 -12.46
C PHE A 214 17.01 4.72 -13.11
N ASP A 215 17.82 5.52 -12.42
CA ASP A 215 18.39 6.75 -12.95
C ASP A 215 19.52 6.45 -13.97
N ALA A 216 20.07 7.50 -14.57
CA ALA A 216 21.18 7.39 -15.54
C ALA A 216 22.47 6.77 -14.95
N ARG A 217 22.58 6.65 -13.62
CA ARG A 217 23.71 6.04 -12.90
C ARG A 217 23.41 4.60 -12.47
N GLY A 218 22.21 4.09 -12.76
CA GLY A 218 21.76 2.76 -12.35
C GLY A 218 21.27 2.68 -10.91
N ALA A 219 21.13 3.80 -10.20
CA ALA A 219 20.51 3.81 -8.88
C ALA A 219 18.99 3.66 -9.01
N VAL A 220 18.35 3.01 -8.03
CA VAL A 220 16.88 2.89 -8.01
C VAL A 220 16.29 4.29 -7.94
N GLU A 221 15.42 4.61 -8.90
CA GLU A 221 14.69 5.87 -8.91
C GLU A 221 13.62 5.85 -7.81
N VAL A 222 13.57 6.91 -7.02
CA VAL A 222 12.72 7.05 -5.83
C VAL A 222 11.74 8.20 -5.95
N ARG A 223 11.85 9.04 -6.97
CA ARG A 223 10.95 10.16 -7.25
C ARG A 223 10.03 9.84 -8.40
N ASP A 224 8.85 10.43 -8.36
CA ASP A 224 7.92 10.35 -9.50
C ASP A 224 8.32 11.35 -10.59
N SER A 225 7.88 11.04 -11.81
CA SER A 225 8.09 11.84 -13.01
C SER A 225 6.74 12.29 -13.53
N ASP A 226 6.54 13.58 -13.79
CA ASP A 226 5.26 14.12 -14.26
C ASP A 226 4.77 13.48 -15.57
N ALA A 227 5.69 12.95 -16.40
CA ALA A 227 5.36 12.27 -17.65
C ALA A 227 4.71 10.88 -17.45
N ALA A 228 5.07 10.17 -16.38
CA ALA A 228 4.47 8.87 -16.07
C ALA A 228 3.03 9.06 -15.56
N TYR A 229 2.18 8.06 -15.69
CA TYR A 229 0.92 7.96 -14.93
C TYR A 229 1.04 6.94 -13.79
N VAL A 230 2.01 6.01 -13.85
CA VAL A 230 2.35 5.17 -12.71
C VAL A 230 3.11 6.01 -11.68
N ARG A 231 2.68 5.92 -10.42
CA ARG A 231 3.16 6.76 -9.32
C ARG A 231 3.64 5.91 -8.15
N ARG A 232 4.62 6.43 -7.41
CA ARG A 232 5.11 5.90 -6.14
C ARG A 232 4.38 6.54 -4.96
N VAL A 233 3.95 7.81 -5.11
CA VAL A 233 2.97 8.42 -4.21
C VAL A 233 1.66 7.64 -4.19
N GLY A 234 0.85 7.78 -3.14
CA GLY A 234 -0.43 7.07 -3.05
C GLY A 234 -0.33 5.58 -2.72
N THR A 235 0.85 5.04 -2.44
CA THR A 235 1.05 3.60 -2.19
C THR A 235 0.84 3.19 -0.73
N LEU A 236 0.32 4.08 0.13
CA LEU A 236 0.06 3.82 1.54
C LEU A 236 -0.72 2.51 1.75
N ASN A 237 -0.67 1.94 2.94
CA ASN A 237 -1.56 0.86 3.31
C ASN A 237 -3.01 1.36 3.19
N GLY A 238 -3.83 0.68 2.39
CA GLY A 238 -5.22 1.06 2.10
C GLY A 238 -6.16 1.01 3.31
N LEU A 239 -5.67 0.58 4.47
CA LEU A 239 -6.37 0.61 5.76
C LEU A 239 -5.90 1.76 6.67
N ALA A 240 -4.92 2.55 6.24
CA ALA A 240 -4.17 3.49 7.08
C ALA A 240 -4.42 4.97 6.74
N SER A 241 -5.55 5.28 6.11
CA SER A 241 -5.95 6.66 5.75
C SER A 241 -7.05 7.19 6.66
N GLY A 242 -7.38 6.48 7.76
CA GLY A 242 -8.28 6.97 8.80
C GLY A 242 -7.68 8.11 9.62
N ASP A 243 -8.52 8.94 10.22
CA ASP A 243 -8.13 10.18 10.88
C ASP A 243 -7.48 9.98 12.26
N ARG A 244 -7.65 8.79 12.87
CA ARG A 244 -7.28 8.55 14.28
C ARG A 244 -6.22 7.48 14.48
N VAL A 245 -5.70 6.90 13.41
CA VAL A 245 -4.64 5.89 13.46
C VAL A 245 -3.27 6.55 13.37
N HIS A 246 -2.27 5.94 14.02
CA HIS A 246 -0.87 6.23 13.76
C HIS A 246 -0.34 5.31 12.67
N VAL A 247 0.56 5.81 11.83
CA VAL A 247 1.10 5.09 10.68
C VAL A 247 2.62 5.07 10.74
N ALA A 248 3.20 3.86 10.72
CA ALA A 248 4.64 3.67 10.86
C ALA A 248 5.31 3.30 9.52
N GLY A 249 6.14 4.20 9.01
CA GLY A 249 6.98 3.97 7.83
C GLY A 249 8.39 3.47 8.19
N GLY A 250 9.06 2.87 7.21
CA GLY A 250 10.42 2.34 7.38
C GLY A 250 11.47 3.41 7.07
N ALA A 251 12.58 3.37 7.79
CA ALA A 251 13.76 4.19 7.53
C ALA A 251 15.04 3.34 7.53
N LEU A 252 16.05 3.85 6.83
CA LEU A 252 17.44 3.40 6.91
C LEU A 252 18.23 4.35 7.80
N THR A 253 19.16 3.81 8.56
CA THR A 253 20.20 4.62 9.23
C THR A 253 21.30 4.97 8.24
N ASP A 254 21.89 6.15 8.35
CA ASP A 254 23.21 6.40 7.77
C ASP A 254 24.33 6.31 8.82
N ARG A 255 25.56 6.09 8.36
CA ARG A 255 26.74 5.99 9.24
C ARG A 255 27.10 7.30 9.95
N ALA A 256 26.56 8.43 9.50
CA ALA A 256 26.75 9.74 10.10
C ALA A 256 25.67 10.08 11.16
N GLY A 257 24.75 9.15 11.43
CA GLY A 257 23.68 9.31 12.41
C GLY A 257 22.43 10.03 11.90
N GLY A 258 22.35 10.29 10.59
CA GLY A 258 21.13 10.64 9.88
C GLY A 258 20.31 9.41 9.50
N ALA A 259 19.15 9.64 8.90
CA ALA A 259 18.27 8.58 8.45
C ALA A 259 17.48 9.05 7.22
N THR A 260 17.16 8.10 6.34
CA THR A 260 16.37 8.33 5.12
C THR A 260 15.24 7.32 5.04
N ALA A 261 14.15 7.61 4.33
CA ALA A 261 13.07 6.66 4.18
C ALA A 261 13.57 5.35 3.53
N ALA A 262 13.04 4.19 3.97
CA ALA A 262 13.34 2.91 3.34
C ALA A 262 12.70 2.85 1.96
N ARG A 263 13.41 2.35 0.94
CA ARG A 263 12.97 2.39 -0.48
C ARG A 263 11.63 1.71 -0.75
N TYR A 264 11.18 0.80 0.11
CA TYR A 264 9.87 0.16 -0.01
C TYR A 264 8.76 0.92 0.74
N SER A 265 9.10 1.83 1.67
CA SER A 265 8.16 2.43 2.59
C SER A 265 7.16 3.28 1.82
N SER A 266 5.93 2.80 1.80
CA SER A 266 4.81 3.46 1.15
C SER A 266 4.56 4.87 1.71
N VAL A 267 3.94 5.72 0.88
CA VAL A 267 3.64 7.12 1.21
C VAL A 267 2.19 7.46 0.79
N PRO A 268 1.52 8.42 1.45
CA PRO A 268 0.16 8.85 1.09
C PRO A 268 0.09 9.50 -0.29
N LEU A 269 -1.15 9.68 -0.79
CA LEU A 269 -1.42 10.38 -2.06
C LEU A 269 -1.20 11.89 -1.92
N GLN A 270 -1.59 12.48 -0.79
CA GLN A 270 -1.42 13.90 -0.49
C GLN A 270 -0.58 14.11 0.77
N ALA A 271 0.27 15.13 0.76
CA ALA A 271 1.14 15.47 1.89
C ALA A 271 0.38 16.08 3.09
N SER A 272 -0.82 16.62 2.84
CA SER A 272 -1.69 17.25 3.85
C SER A 272 -2.41 16.25 4.75
N GLU A 273 -2.29 14.94 4.48
CA GLU A 273 -2.65 13.89 5.43
C GLU A 273 -1.96 14.18 6.78
N PRO A 274 -2.70 14.31 7.90
CA PRO A 274 -2.21 15.04 9.05
C PRO A 274 -0.87 14.49 9.56
N SER A 275 0.17 15.34 9.46
CA SER A 275 1.59 15.04 9.73
C SER A 275 1.90 14.50 11.13
N ARG A 276 0.91 14.51 12.03
CA ARG A 276 1.01 13.99 13.40
C ARG A 276 0.99 12.46 13.45
N TRP A 277 0.41 11.81 12.44
CA TRP A 277 0.10 10.39 12.48
C TRP A 277 1.15 9.52 11.80
N ARG A 278 1.87 10.05 10.80
CA ARG A 278 2.90 9.29 10.09
C ARG A 278 4.27 9.49 10.73
N VAL A 279 4.89 8.42 11.19
CA VAL A 279 6.22 8.44 11.81
C VAL A 279 7.11 7.38 11.17
N LEU A 280 8.37 7.71 10.91
CA LEU A 280 9.36 6.73 10.45
C LEU A 280 10.08 6.06 11.64
N ALA A 281 10.38 4.78 11.50
CA ALA A 281 11.27 4.07 12.42
C ALA A 281 12.28 3.22 11.64
N VAL A 282 13.44 2.98 12.25
CA VAL A 282 14.55 2.27 11.59
C VAL A 282 14.18 0.83 11.38
N THR A 283 14.21 0.40 10.14
CA THR A 283 13.85 -0.97 9.74
C THR A 283 15.01 -1.69 9.06
N GLU A 284 16.03 -0.95 8.64
CA GLU A 284 17.23 -1.48 7.97
C GLU A 284 18.44 -0.60 8.29
N ASP A 285 19.64 -1.17 8.25
CA ASP A 285 20.88 -0.41 8.50
C ASP A 285 21.41 0.25 7.21
N SER A 286 21.13 -0.34 6.05
CA SER A 286 21.54 0.20 4.74
C SER A 286 20.76 -0.46 3.59
N PRO A 287 20.86 0.07 2.35
CA PRO A 287 20.17 -0.53 1.20
C PRO A 287 20.56 -1.99 0.90
N VAL A 288 21.71 -2.45 1.41
CA VAL A 288 22.24 -3.81 1.23
C VAL A 288 22.15 -4.66 2.49
N LEU A 289 22.17 -4.04 3.68
CA LEU A 289 22.00 -4.73 4.96
C LEU A 289 20.56 -4.53 5.46
N LYS A 290 19.71 -5.44 5.01
CA LYS A 290 18.27 -5.39 5.27
C LYS A 290 17.89 -5.98 6.61
N GLY A 291 16.90 -5.33 7.23
CA GLY A 291 16.19 -5.81 8.40
C GLY A 291 16.80 -5.41 9.75
N VAL A 292 15.99 -5.57 10.78
CA VAL A 292 16.34 -5.43 12.20
C VAL A 292 16.15 -6.77 12.91
N LEU A 293 16.85 -6.96 14.03
CA LEU A 293 16.71 -8.18 14.83
C LEU A 293 15.36 -8.21 15.54
N ALA A 294 14.60 -9.26 15.30
CA ALA A 294 13.38 -9.61 16.01
C ALA A 294 13.61 -10.85 16.88
N ALA A 295 12.99 -10.87 18.06
CA ALA A 295 13.04 -12.00 18.98
C ALA A 295 11.87 -12.97 18.72
N GLY A 296 12.15 -14.26 18.76
CA GLY A 296 11.14 -15.31 18.81
C GLY A 296 10.43 -15.27 20.16
N THR A 297 9.11 -15.46 20.15
CA THR A 297 8.27 -15.30 21.34
C THR A 297 8.45 -16.43 22.37
N ALA A 298 8.74 -17.66 21.92
CA ALA A 298 8.77 -18.84 22.80
C ALA A 298 10.08 -19.65 22.75
N SER A 299 10.91 -19.44 21.72
CA SER A 299 12.10 -20.27 21.44
C SER A 299 13.43 -19.63 21.86
N GLY A 300 13.42 -18.35 22.27
CA GLY A 300 14.64 -17.57 22.47
C GLY A 300 15.45 -17.34 21.18
N SER A 301 14.89 -17.67 20.01
CA SER A 301 15.55 -17.46 18.72
C SER A 301 15.57 -15.98 18.33
N CYS A 302 16.46 -15.60 17.42
CA CYS A 302 16.44 -14.30 16.77
C CYS A 302 16.43 -14.46 15.26
N ALA A 303 15.73 -13.57 14.55
CA ALA A 303 15.73 -13.51 13.10
C ALA A 303 15.83 -12.05 12.65
N THR A 304 16.42 -11.82 11.48
CA THR A 304 16.38 -10.51 10.83
C THR A 304 15.10 -10.38 10.02
N LEU A 305 14.33 -9.31 10.27
CA LEU A 305 13.08 -9.01 9.57
C LEU A 305 13.13 -7.60 8.99
N SER A 306 12.60 -7.41 7.78
CA SER A 306 12.49 -6.11 7.12
C SER A 306 11.04 -5.82 6.73
N GLY A 307 10.73 -4.54 6.52
CA GLY A 307 9.39 -4.04 6.20
C GLY A 307 8.88 -3.05 7.22
N THR A 308 7.88 -2.25 6.83
CA THR A 308 7.16 -1.32 7.72
C THR A 308 6.47 -2.03 8.89
N SER A 309 6.23 -3.34 8.77
CA SER A 309 5.83 -4.21 9.89
C SER A 309 6.80 -4.20 11.07
N MET A 310 8.08 -3.84 10.86
CA MET A 310 9.08 -3.66 11.92
C MET A 310 9.14 -2.23 12.46
N ALA A 311 8.60 -1.25 11.72
CA ALA A 311 8.45 0.12 12.19
C ALA A 311 7.27 0.28 13.16
N ALA A 312 6.13 -0.35 12.84
CA ALA A 312 4.91 -0.30 13.64
C ALA A 312 5.10 -0.66 15.13
N PRO A 313 5.79 -1.76 15.50
CA PRO A 313 6.03 -2.08 16.91
C PRO A 313 6.98 -1.10 17.61
N GLN A 314 7.90 -0.46 16.88
CA GLN A 314 8.77 0.58 17.44
C GLN A 314 7.98 1.85 17.76
N LEU A 315 7.09 2.29 16.86
CA LEU A 315 6.19 3.41 17.12
C LEU A 315 5.20 3.08 18.25
N THR A 316 4.68 1.86 18.29
CA THR A 316 3.83 1.35 19.37
C THR A 316 4.53 1.50 20.72
N ARG A 317 5.78 1.05 20.83
CA ARG A 317 6.59 1.22 22.04
C ARG A 317 6.82 2.70 22.37
N TYR A 318 7.13 3.52 21.37
CA TYR A 318 7.37 4.94 21.56
C TYR A 318 6.15 5.66 22.14
N ILE A 319 4.94 5.35 21.65
CA ILE A 319 3.68 5.88 22.19
C ILE A 319 3.47 5.40 23.63
N ALA A 320 3.68 4.10 23.89
CA ALA A 320 3.56 3.55 25.25
C ALA A 320 4.54 4.21 26.24
N ASP A 321 5.77 4.48 25.83
CA ASP A 321 6.76 5.19 26.64
C ASP A 321 6.37 6.69 26.81
N ARG A 322 5.76 7.32 25.80
CA ARG A 322 5.21 8.69 25.92
C ARG A 322 4.06 8.80 26.91
N LEU A 323 3.23 7.77 27.03
CA LEU A 323 2.16 7.72 28.03
C LEU A 323 2.72 7.68 29.46
N ARG A 324 3.95 7.18 29.63
CA ARG A 324 4.70 7.20 30.91
C ARG A 324 5.49 8.48 31.11
N THR A 325 5.95 9.12 30.02
CA THR A 325 6.85 10.28 30.04
C THR A 325 6.49 11.30 28.97
N VAL A 326 6.17 12.53 29.36
CA VAL A 326 5.61 13.57 28.45
C VAL A 326 6.61 14.01 27.36
N ALA A 327 7.92 13.86 27.58
CA ALA A 327 8.96 14.36 26.68
C ALA A 327 9.78 13.22 26.06
N LEU A 328 9.34 12.71 24.91
CA LEU A 328 10.20 11.95 24.02
C LEU A 328 10.50 12.80 22.78
N PRO A 329 11.78 12.98 22.39
CA PRO A 329 12.12 13.74 21.19
C PRO A 329 11.65 12.99 19.94
N THR A 330 11.45 13.72 18.85
CA THR A 330 11.43 13.18 17.48
C THR A 330 12.46 13.93 16.66
N ARG A 331 13.01 13.30 15.61
CA ARG A 331 13.78 14.00 14.58
C ARG A 331 12.93 14.14 13.33
N THR A 332 13.18 15.15 12.50
CA THR A 332 12.51 15.28 11.19
C THR A 332 13.42 14.73 10.12
N ILE A 333 12.86 13.87 9.26
CA ILE A 333 13.51 13.28 8.07
C ILE A 333 12.66 13.64 6.85
N GLU A 334 13.28 13.89 5.71
CA GLU A 334 12.55 14.00 4.44
C GLU A 334 12.25 12.62 3.86
N ASP A 335 10.98 12.37 3.49
CA ASP A 335 10.66 11.22 2.66
C ASP A 335 11.13 11.44 1.21
N PHE A 336 10.96 10.43 0.35
CA PHE A 336 11.49 10.51 -1.02
C PHE A 336 10.83 11.57 -1.90
N GLN A 337 9.69 12.12 -1.47
CA GLN A 337 8.98 13.20 -2.14
C GLN A 337 9.37 14.57 -1.58
N GLY A 338 10.30 14.63 -0.62
CA GLY A 338 10.78 15.86 0.00
C GLY A 338 9.86 16.35 1.12
N HIS A 339 8.92 15.53 1.59
CA HIS A 339 8.04 15.92 2.69
C HIS A 339 8.71 15.68 4.05
N PRO A 340 8.65 16.64 4.99
CA PRO A 340 9.18 16.45 6.34
C PRO A 340 8.28 15.48 7.14
N VAL A 341 8.86 14.39 7.63
CA VAL A 341 8.20 13.35 8.42
C VAL A 341 8.92 13.16 9.76
N PRO A 342 8.21 13.11 10.90
CA PRO A 342 8.84 12.79 12.18
C PRO A 342 9.37 11.36 12.19
N ALA A 343 10.43 11.12 12.94
CA ALA A 343 11.07 9.83 13.10
C ALA A 343 11.30 9.52 14.58
N VAL A 344 11.02 8.27 14.95
CA VAL A 344 11.30 7.73 16.29
C VAL A 344 12.82 7.84 16.52
N PRO A 345 13.26 8.37 17.68
CA PRO A 345 14.68 8.40 18.01
C PRO A 345 15.26 7.00 17.95
N MET A 346 16.40 6.87 17.28
CA MET A 346 17.18 5.65 17.40
C MET A 346 17.54 5.48 18.87
N ALA A 347 17.28 4.31 19.44
CA ALA A 347 18.06 3.91 20.60
C ALA A 347 19.53 4.07 20.18
N PRO A 348 20.39 4.78 20.96
CA PRO A 348 21.82 4.78 20.65
C PRO A 348 22.19 3.33 20.43
N PRO A 349 22.96 2.99 19.37
CA PRO A 349 23.30 1.61 19.09
C PRO A 349 23.77 1.06 20.43
N GLN A 350 23.01 0.11 20.99
CA GLN A 350 23.53 -0.58 22.14
C GLN A 350 24.84 -1.10 21.59
N GLN A 351 25.95 -0.58 22.11
CA GLN A 351 27.20 -1.29 22.03
C GLN A 351 26.83 -2.61 22.67
N ALA A 352 26.41 -3.56 21.85
CA ALA A 352 26.03 -4.87 22.29
C ALA A 352 27.33 -5.33 22.90
N ARG A 353 27.39 -5.24 24.23
CA ARG A 353 28.39 -5.88 25.03
C ARG A 353 28.09 -7.35 24.85
N TRP A 354 28.47 -7.87 23.68
CA TRP A 354 28.79 -9.25 23.47
C TRP A 354 29.98 -9.52 24.38
N ARG A 355 29.70 -9.62 25.68
CA ARG A 355 30.54 -10.41 26.57
C ARG A 355 30.43 -11.81 25.98
N ARG A 356 31.35 -12.15 25.07
CA ARG A 356 31.77 -13.54 24.90
C ARG A 356 31.98 -14.03 26.33
N ARG A 357 31.12 -14.94 26.81
CA ARG A 357 31.54 -15.83 27.88
C ARG A 357 32.75 -16.55 27.29
N ARG A 358 33.96 -16.03 27.56
CA ARG A 358 35.16 -16.84 27.45
C ARG A 358 34.89 -18.00 28.40
N GLY A 359 34.87 -19.21 27.86
CA GLY A 359 34.85 -20.40 28.69
C GLY A 359 36.03 -20.31 29.64
N GLU A 360 35.74 -20.33 30.93
CA GLU A 360 36.72 -20.79 31.90
C GLU A 360 36.71 -22.32 31.81
N PRO A 361 37.89 -22.97 31.65
CA PRO A 361 37.98 -24.41 31.66
C PRO A 361 37.71 -24.94 33.08
N ALA A 362 37.10 -26.12 33.14
CA ALA A 362 36.93 -26.91 34.36
C ALA A 362 38.28 -27.41 34.91
#